data_AF-A0A954VRL1-F1
#
_entry.id   AF-A0A954VRL1-F1
#
_cell.length_a   1.000
_cell.length_b   1.000
_cell.length_c   1.000
_cell.angle_alpha   90.00
_cell.angle_beta   90.00
_cell.angle_gamma   90.00
#
_symmetry.space_group_name_H-M   'P 1'
#
loop_
_entity.id
_entity.type
_entity.pdbx_description
1 polymer ?
#
loop_
_entity_poly.entity_id
_entity_poly.type
_entity_poly.pdbx_seq_one_letter_code
_entity_poly.pdbx_strand_id
1 'polypeptide(L)'
;MGSIIESVKTVNSAARTILMAAILAIIGGGSWFGYQEYTKRDRLLRDQQLQLEEAANKLVSLEGELQLKTTEVNNLTAEVAAKQLEIEKLDLALRLLKTDQRLAQLNVLSINRDETGRAVSSQLEFMELSPNGEPISEPKQFELPGDLVYIDNWIVKFDDSYVEKGDIERGTSLCLFRRIFSEEQTPNDGFSLDEVGLRPQAYAQGGAMGELESQLWAEFWEFANNPQHASTLGIRAAHGEAVSIKVREGKSYAISLRASDGLSIRTLTNEN
;
A
#
# COMPACT_ATOMS: atom_id res chain seq x y z
N MET A 1 39.14 -84.81 -92.51
CA MET A 1 39.07 -83.34 -92.33
C MET A 1 37.90 -83.02 -91.41
N GLY A 2 38.09 -82.82 -90.10
CA GLY A 2 36.96 -82.74 -89.15
C GLY A 2 37.16 -81.98 -87.84
N SER A 3 38.32 -81.37 -87.55
CA SER A 3 38.59 -80.75 -86.23
C SER A 3 38.75 -79.22 -86.24
N ILE A 4 38.68 -78.56 -87.40
CA ILE A 4 38.86 -77.09 -87.50
C ILE A 4 37.52 -76.34 -87.53
N ILE A 5 36.42 -76.98 -87.93
CA ILE A 5 35.09 -76.35 -88.06
C ILE A 5 34.33 -76.27 -86.72
N GLU A 6 34.59 -77.17 -85.77
CA GLU A 6 33.97 -77.10 -84.43
C GLU A 6 34.61 -76.00 -83.56
N SER A 7 35.94 -75.89 -83.53
CA SER A 7 36.65 -74.88 -82.71
C SER A 7 36.28 -73.43 -83.06
N VAL A 8 36.03 -73.13 -84.34
CA VAL A 8 35.60 -71.79 -84.78
C VAL A 8 34.16 -71.49 -84.34
N LYS A 9 33.28 -72.50 -84.30
CA LYS A 9 31.90 -72.35 -83.81
C LYS A 9 31.85 -72.20 -82.28
N THR A 10 32.68 -72.95 -81.55
CA THR A 10 32.76 -72.86 -80.08
C THR A 10 33.34 -71.52 -79.63
N VAL A 11 34.39 -71.01 -80.31
CA VAL A 11 34.97 -69.68 -80.04
C VAL A 11 33.99 -68.56 -80.37
N ASN A 12 33.24 -68.65 -81.48
CA ASN A 12 32.23 -67.64 -81.81
C ASN A 12 31.04 -67.65 -80.82
N SER A 13 30.62 -68.84 -80.37
CA SER A 13 29.59 -68.97 -79.33
C SER A 13 30.06 -68.43 -77.98
N ALA A 14 31.30 -68.70 -77.58
CA ALA A 14 31.91 -68.17 -76.36
C ALA A 14 32.06 -66.63 -76.43
N ALA A 15 32.57 -66.11 -77.56
CA ALA A 15 32.65 -64.67 -77.79
C ALA A 15 31.28 -64.01 -77.71
N ARG A 16 30.24 -64.60 -78.34
CA ARG A 16 28.86 -64.09 -78.27
C ARG A 16 28.29 -64.10 -76.85
N THR A 17 28.61 -65.12 -76.06
CA THR A 17 28.13 -65.25 -74.67
C THR A 17 28.79 -64.21 -73.77
N ILE A 18 30.10 -63.97 -73.93
CA ILE A 18 30.83 -62.92 -73.21
C ILE A 18 30.33 -61.54 -73.62
N LEU A 19 30.06 -61.31 -74.91
CA LEU A 19 29.52 -60.05 -75.42
C LEU A 19 28.11 -59.78 -74.87
N MET A 20 27.25 -60.80 -74.83
CA MET A 20 25.93 -60.73 -74.19
C MET A 20 26.04 -60.45 -72.67
N ALA A 21 26.97 -61.10 -71.97
CA ALA A 21 27.20 -60.84 -70.55
C ALA A 21 27.73 -59.42 -70.30
N ALA A 22 28.61 -58.92 -71.16
CA ALA A 22 29.13 -57.55 -71.11
C ALA A 22 28.01 -56.53 -71.38
N ILE A 23 27.15 -56.78 -72.38
CA ILE A 23 25.97 -55.95 -72.66
C ILE A 23 25.01 -55.95 -71.48
N LEU A 24 24.72 -57.11 -70.88
CA LEU A 24 23.87 -57.21 -69.69
C LEU A 24 24.49 -56.52 -68.47
N ALA A 25 25.81 -56.59 -68.29
CA ALA A 25 26.50 -55.88 -67.23
C ALA A 25 26.48 -54.35 -67.44
N ILE A 26 26.60 -53.88 -68.68
CA ILE A 26 26.51 -52.46 -69.03
C ILE A 26 25.07 -51.96 -68.87
N ILE A 27 24.07 -52.71 -69.34
CA ILE A 27 22.66 -52.34 -69.19
C ILE A 27 22.23 -52.41 -67.73
N GLY A 28 22.62 -53.47 -67.00
CA GLY A 28 22.33 -53.62 -65.57
C GLY A 28 23.02 -52.57 -64.71
N GLY A 29 24.31 -52.31 -64.95
CA GLY A 29 25.08 -51.28 -64.26
C GLY A 29 24.59 -49.86 -64.57
N GLY A 30 24.30 -49.58 -65.84
CA GLY A 30 23.72 -48.31 -66.28
C GLY A 30 22.30 -48.09 -65.73
N SER A 31 21.48 -49.14 -65.66
CA SER A 31 20.13 -49.08 -65.07
C SER A 31 20.18 -48.88 -63.56
N TRP A 32 21.10 -49.54 -62.86
CA TRP A 32 21.28 -49.38 -61.41
C TRP A 32 21.82 -47.99 -61.05
N PHE A 33 22.84 -47.51 -61.77
CA PHE A 33 23.40 -46.17 -61.57
C PHE A 33 22.38 -45.07 -61.92
N GLY A 34 21.65 -45.23 -63.03
CA GLY A 34 20.55 -44.35 -63.42
C GLY A 34 19.42 -44.33 -62.38
N TYR A 35 19.02 -45.48 -61.85
CA TYR A 35 18.02 -45.57 -60.78
C TYR A 35 18.50 -44.92 -59.47
N GLN A 36 19.77 -45.11 -59.12
CA GLN A 36 20.37 -44.52 -57.92
C GLN A 36 20.44 -42.99 -58.03
N GLU A 37 20.86 -42.46 -59.18
CA GLU A 37 20.96 -41.01 -59.41
C GLU A 37 19.57 -40.36 -59.50
N TYR A 38 18.62 -41.03 -60.17
CA TYR A 38 17.24 -40.58 -60.24
C TYR A 38 16.57 -40.56 -58.86
N THR A 39 16.71 -41.62 -58.07
CA THR A 39 16.11 -41.67 -56.72
C THR A 39 16.83 -40.81 -55.68
N LYS A 40 18.09 -40.36 -55.89
CA LYS A 40 18.75 -39.40 -54.99
C LYS A 40 18.01 -38.07 -54.94
N ARG A 41 17.58 -37.55 -56.09
CA ARG A 41 16.83 -36.28 -56.18
C ARG A 41 15.51 -36.39 -55.44
N ASP A 42 14.79 -37.50 -55.61
CA ASP A 42 13.52 -37.74 -54.94
C ASP A 42 13.66 -37.97 -53.43
N ARG A 43 14.80 -38.49 -52.96
CA ARG A 43 15.09 -38.61 -51.52
C ARG A 43 15.40 -37.25 -50.91
N LEU A 44 16.26 -36.46 -51.56
CA LEU A 44 16.58 -35.11 -51.10
C LEU A 44 15.35 -34.20 -51.02
N LEU A 45 14.47 -34.28 -52.03
CA LEU A 45 13.19 -33.54 -52.01
C LEU A 45 12.28 -34.00 -50.88
N ARG A 46 12.20 -35.32 -50.61
CA ARG A 46 11.45 -35.87 -49.48
C ARG A 46 12.03 -35.44 -48.14
N ASP A 47 13.34 -35.51 -47.97
CA ASP A 47 14.01 -35.10 -46.74
C ASP A 47 13.85 -33.58 -46.48
N GLN A 48 13.93 -32.76 -47.53
CA GLN A 48 13.62 -31.33 -47.45
C GLN A 48 12.15 -31.07 -47.10
N GLN A 49 11.21 -31.80 -47.69
CA GLN A 49 9.78 -31.71 -47.36
C GLN A 49 9.53 -32.10 -45.90
N LEU A 50 10.15 -33.17 -45.41
CA LEU A 50 10.05 -33.60 -44.01
C LEU A 50 10.62 -32.54 -43.06
N GLN A 51 11.76 -31.93 -43.39
CA GLN A 51 12.33 -30.84 -42.59
C GLN A 51 11.44 -29.60 -42.57
N LEU A 52 10.85 -29.23 -43.72
CA LEU A 52 9.91 -28.12 -43.83
C LEU A 52 8.64 -28.39 -43.02
N GLU A 53 8.12 -29.62 -43.04
CA GLU A 53 6.96 -30.03 -42.27
C GLU A 53 7.26 -30.03 -40.76
N GLU A 54 8.42 -30.53 -40.33
CA GLU A 54 8.86 -30.48 -38.94
C GLU A 54 9.05 -29.04 -38.45
N ALA A 55 9.67 -28.18 -39.28
CA ALA A 55 9.84 -26.76 -38.98
C ALA A 55 8.48 -26.05 -38.90
N ALA A 56 7.56 -26.33 -39.82
CA ALA A 56 6.20 -25.78 -39.80
C ALA A 56 5.45 -26.20 -38.53
N ASN A 57 5.52 -27.47 -38.14
CA ASN A 57 4.91 -27.96 -36.90
C ASN A 57 5.50 -27.30 -35.65
N LYS A 58 6.82 -27.07 -35.60
CA LYS A 58 7.48 -26.33 -34.51
C LYS A 58 7.05 -24.87 -34.45
N LEU A 59 6.88 -24.21 -35.60
CA LEU A 59 6.37 -22.83 -35.64
C LEU A 59 4.95 -22.75 -35.09
N VAL A 60 4.07 -23.67 -35.48
CA VAL A 60 2.70 -23.74 -34.95
C VAL A 60 2.69 -23.96 -33.44
N SER A 61 3.53 -24.85 -32.91
CA SER A 61 3.60 -25.04 -31.44
C SER A 61 4.14 -23.82 -30.72
N LEU A 62 5.17 -23.17 -31.26
CA LEU A 62 5.75 -21.95 -30.69
C LEU A 62 4.76 -20.78 -30.74
N GLU A 63 4.00 -20.62 -31.83
CA GLU A 63 2.94 -19.63 -31.93
C GLU A 63 1.86 -19.88 -30.87
N GLY A 64 1.47 -21.13 -30.66
CA GLY A 64 0.54 -21.51 -29.58
C GLY A 64 1.08 -21.17 -28.19
N GLU A 65 2.35 -21.49 -27.90
CA GLU A 65 3.00 -21.12 -26.64
C GLU A 65 3.11 -19.61 -26.46
N LEU A 66 3.45 -18.87 -27.51
CA LEU A 66 3.52 -17.40 -27.48
C LEU A 66 2.14 -16.77 -27.24
N GLN A 67 1.08 -17.30 -27.85
CA GLN A 67 -0.29 -16.85 -27.60
C GLN A 67 -0.72 -17.09 -26.14
N LEU A 68 -0.40 -18.28 -25.60
CA LEU A 68 -0.67 -18.59 -24.19
C LEU A 68 0.08 -17.63 -23.27
N LYS A 69 1.38 -17.45 -23.49
CA LYS A 69 2.20 -16.51 -22.70
C LYS A 69 1.73 -15.06 -22.85
N THR A 70 1.30 -14.64 -24.03
CA THR A 70 0.76 -13.28 -24.26
C THR A 70 -0.53 -13.08 -23.46
N THR A 71 -1.39 -14.10 -23.45
CA THR A 71 -2.62 -14.09 -22.65
C THR A 71 -2.32 -14.03 -21.16
N GLU A 72 -1.35 -14.82 -20.70
CA GLU A 72 -0.89 -14.80 -19.30
C GLU A 72 -0.29 -13.45 -18.91
N VAL A 73 0.58 -12.88 -19.74
CA VAL A 73 1.15 -11.54 -19.52
C VAL A 73 0.03 -10.50 -19.45
N ASN A 74 -0.95 -10.54 -20.35
CA ASN A 74 -2.07 -9.60 -20.32
C ASN A 74 -2.89 -9.72 -19.01
N ASN A 75 -3.18 -10.94 -18.58
CA ASN A 75 -3.89 -11.18 -17.30
C ASN A 75 -3.07 -10.68 -16.10
N LEU A 76 -1.77 -10.97 -16.06
CA LEU A 76 -0.88 -10.51 -15.00
C LEU A 76 -0.76 -8.98 -15.00
N THR A 77 -0.69 -8.33 -16.18
CA THR A 77 -0.65 -6.86 -16.26
C THR A 77 -1.95 -6.24 -15.74
N ALA A 78 -3.11 -6.83 -16.02
CA ALA A 78 -4.39 -6.38 -15.46
C ALA A 78 -4.44 -6.57 -13.95
N GLU A 79 -3.95 -7.71 -13.44
CA GLU A 79 -3.88 -7.95 -11.99
C GLU A 79 -2.93 -6.97 -11.29
N VAL A 80 -1.75 -6.74 -11.86
CA VAL A 80 -0.78 -5.76 -11.33
C VAL A 80 -1.40 -4.36 -11.29
N ALA A 81 -2.10 -3.94 -12.34
CA ALA A 81 -2.79 -2.65 -12.37
C ALA A 81 -3.87 -2.56 -11.27
N ALA A 82 -4.67 -3.62 -11.07
CA ALA A 82 -5.68 -3.66 -10.02
C ALA A 82 -5.06 -3.61 -8.61
N LYS A 83 -3.98 -4.36 -8.36
CA LYS A 83 -3.26 -4.30 -7.07
C LYS A 83 -2.63 -2.94 -6.83
N GLN A 84 -2.11 -2.29 -7.87
CA GLN A 84 -1.51 -0.96 -7.75
C GLN A 84 -2.55 0.08 -7.32
N LEU A 85 -3.76 0.04 -7.90
CA LEU A 85 -4.88 0.90 -7.47
C LEU A 85 -5.28 0.65 -6.02
N GLU A 86 -5.32 -0.61 -5.58
CA GLU A 86 -5.64 -0.92 -4.19
C GLU A 86 -4.54 -0.43 -3.23
N ILE A 87 -3.26 -0.55 -3.61
CA ILE A 87 -2.14 0.00 -2.82
C ILE A 87 -2.27 1.52 -2.69
N GLU A 88 -2.57 2.23 -3.77
CA GLU A 88 -2.75 3.69 -3.73
C GLU A 88 -3.91 4.11 -2.83
N LYS A 89 -5.03 3.39 -2.89
CA LYS A 89 -6.19 3.60 -2.02
C LYS A 89 -5.85 3.35 -0.55
N LEU A 90 -5.16 2.25 -0.25
CA LEU A 90 -4.75 1.92 1.12
C LEU A 90 -3.74 2.92 1.66
N ASP A 91 -2.79 3.39 0.83
CA ASP A 91 -1.83 4.42 1.24
C ASP A 91 -2.54 5.75 1.56
N LEU A 92 -3.53 6.16 0.75
CA LEU A 92 -4.36 7.32 1.04
C LEU A 92 -5.10 7.17 2.38
N ALA A 93 -5.79 6.05 2.57
CA ALA A 93 -6.51 5.74 3.81
C ALA A 93 -5.57 5.81 5.03
N LEU A 94 -4.38 5.22 4.93
CA LEU A 94 -3.36 5.28 5.97
C LEU A 94 -2.87 6.70 6.24
N ARG A 95 -2.70 7.55 5.22
CA ARG A 95 -2.33 8.95 5.40
C ARG A 95 -3.40 9.73 6.16
N LEU A 96 -4.68 9.54 5.80
CA LEU A 96 -5.79 10.18 6.48
C LEU A 96 -5.86 9.75 7.96
N LEU A 97 -5.79 8.45 8.23
CA LEU A 97 -5.76 7.91 9.59
C LEU A 97 -4.58 8.43 10.42
N LYS A 98 -3.43 8.70 9.78
CA LYS A 98 -2.21 9.17 10.44
C LYS A 98 -2.11 10.68 10.61
N THR A 99 -3.08 11.43 10.08
CA THR A 99 -3.06 12.89 10.14
C THR A 99 -3.23 13.35 11.59
N ASP A 100 -2.31 14.18 12.05
CA ASP A 100 -2.34 14.83 13.36
C ASP A 100 -2.80 16.28 13.18
N GLN A 101 -3.88 16.67 13.86
CA GLN A 101 -4.35 18.05 13.90
C GLN A 101 -3.82 18.70 15.17
N ARG A 102 -3.13 19.85 15.03
CA ARG A 102 -2.65 20.61 16.19
C ARG A 102 -3.83 21.42 16.74
N LEU A 103 -4.25 21.12 17.96
CA LEU A 103 -5.41 21.76 18.58
C LEU A 103 -5.02 22.85 19.57
N ALA A 104 -3.88 22.70 20.24
CA ALA A 104 -3.45 23.66 21.25
C ALA A 104 -1.94 23.68 21.44
N GLN A 105 -1.47 24.72 22.11
CA GLN A 105 -0.10 24.91 22.55
C GLN A 105 -0.06 25.24 24.04
N LEU A 106 0.87 24.60 24.74
CA LEU A 106 1.17 24.84 26.15
C LEU A 106 2.59 25.42 26.25
N ASN A 107 2.70 26.67 26.69
CA ASN A 107 3.96 27.34 26.96
C ASN A 107 4.25 27.33 28.46
N VAL A 108 5.51 27.06 28.82
CA VAL A 108 5.96 27.10 30.21
C VAL A 108 6.73 28.40 30.42
N LEU A 109 6.13 29.32 31.17
CA LEU A 109 6.69 30.65 31.41
C LEU A 109 7.81 30.60 32.45
N SER A 110 7.54 29.97 33.59
CA SER A 110 8.52 29.82 34.68
C SER A 110 8.16 28.63 35.57
N ILE A 111 9.17 28.08 36.27
CA ILE A 111 8.96 27.03 37.30
C ILE A 111 9.69 27.44 38.57
N ASN A 112 8.94 27.69 39.65
CA ASN A 112 9.49 27.95 40.97
C ASN A 112 9.92 26.63 41.62
N ARG A 113 11.17 26.57 42.08
CA ARG A 113 11.73 25.40 42.77
C ARG A 113 12.14 25.74 44.20
N ASP A 114 11.99 24.79 45.11
CA ASP A 114 12.46 24.91 46.49
C ASP A 114 13.99 24.71 46.60
N GLU A 115 14.52 24.86 47.82
CA GLU A 115 15.94 24.67 48.12
C GLU A 115 16.46 23.25 47.81
N THR A 116 15.56 22.27 47.70
CA THR A 116 15.89 20.87 47.34
C THR A 116 15.84 20.63 45.84
N GLY A 117 15.44 21.62 45.05
CA GLY A 117 15.27 21.54 43.60
C GLY A 117 13.92 20.97 43.14
N ARG A 118 12.99 20.71 44.07
CA ARG A 118 11.63 20.24 43.75
C ARG A 118 10.81 21.40 43.20
N ALA A 119 10.04 21.15 42.14
CA ALA A 119 9.11 22.15 41.62
C ALA A 119 7.95 22.37 42.61
N VAL A 120 7.74 23.63 42.99
CA VAL A 120 6.70 24.06 43.92
C VAL A 120 5.52 24.63 43.14
N SER A 121 5.78 25.49 42.15
CA SER A 121 4.74 25.98 41.24
C SER A 121 5.28 26.17 39.82
N SER A 122 4.40 26.01 38.84
CA SER A 122 4.66 26.21 37.42
C SER A 122 3.68 27.22 36.85
N GLN A 123 4.20 28.28 36.23
CA GLN A 123 3.39 29.23 35.47
C GLN A 123 3.31 28.78 34.01
N LEU A 124 2.09 28.56 33.56
CA LEU A 124 1.77 27.98 32.27
C LEU A 124 0.87 28.92 31.48
N GLU A 125 0.98 28.84 30.17
CA GLU A 125 0.13 29.54 29.24
C GLU A 125 -0.42 28.54 28.22
N PHE A 126 -1.75 28.47 28.11
CA PHE A 126 -2.45 27.58 27.20
C PHE A 126 -3.18 28.39 26.13
N MET A 127 -3.10 27.92 24.90
CA MET A 127 -3.73 28.57 23.75
C MET A 127 -4.24 27.51 22.77
N GLU A 128 -5.50 27.64 22.36
CA GLU A 128 -6.06 26.85 21.27
C GLU A 128 -5.66 27.42 19.91
N LEU A 129 -5.44 26.51 18.97
CA LEU A 129 -4.96 26.79 17.63
C LEU A 129 -6.01 26.35 16.60
N SER A 130 -6.13 27.14 15.55
CA SER A 130 -6.93 26.82 14.38
C SER A 130 -6.28 25.69 13.57
N PRO A 131 -7.01 25.08 12.62
CA PRO A 131 -6.42 24.11 11.70
C PRO A 131 -5.18 24.63 10.94
N ASN A 132 -5.06 25.94 10.78
CA ASN A 132 -3.92 26.60 10.12
C ASN A 132 -2.75 26.87 11.09
N GLY A 133 -2.90 26.55 12.38
CA GLY A 133 -1.90 26.78 13.42
C GLY A 133 -1.92 28.19 14.02
N GLU A 134 -2.92 29.01 13.68
CA GLU A 134 -3.07 30.36 14.23
C GLU A 134 -3.84 30.34 15.56
N PRO A 135 -3.47 31.18 16.55
CA PRO A 135 -4.23 31.34 17.79
C PRO A 135 -5.70 31.69 17.55
N ILE A 136 -6.63 30.95 18.15
CA ILE A 136 -8.07 31.27 18.04
C ILE A 136 -8.52 32.22 19.16
N SER A 137 -7.92 32.09 20.34
CA SER A 137 -8.26 32.89 21.52
C SER A 137 -7.03 33.53 22.14
N GLU A 138 -7.27 34.49 23.03
CA GLU A 138 -6.26 34.98 23.95
C GLU A 138 -5.69 33.82 24.80
N PRO A 139 -4.37 33.79 25.03
CA PRO A 139 -3.75 32.78 25.87
C PRO A 139 -4.30 32.83 27.31
N LYS A 140 -4.66 31.67 27.86
CA LYS A 140 -5.07 31.52 29.26
C LYS A 140 -3.85 31.18 30.10
N GLN A 141 -3.54 32.00 31.10
CA GLN A 141 -2.43 31.76 32.00
C GLN A 141 -2.89 31.15 33.32
N PHE A 142 -2.12 30.19 33.82
CA PHE A 142 -2.42 29.44 35.04
C PHE A 142 -1.17 29.26 35.88
N GLU A 143 -1.36 29.17 37.19
CA GLU A 143 -0.31 28.72 38.12
C GLU A 143 -0.74 27.40 38.74
N LEU A 144 0.02 26.33 38.47
CA LEU A 144 -0.24 25.00 39.00
C LEU A 144 0.84 24.62 40.01
N PRO A 145 0.51 23.91 41.11
CA PRO A 145 1.53 23.35 42.00
C PRO A 145 2.27 22.19 41.32
N GLY A 146 3.58 22.05 41.51
CA GLY A 146 4.38 20.99 40.89
C GLY A 146 4.80 21.25 39.43
N ASP A 147 5.34 20.22 38.77
CA ASP A 147 5.78 20.28 37.37
C ASP A 147 5.26 19.11 36.50
N LEU A 148 4.35 18.28 36.99
CA LEU A 148 3.66 17.26 36.20
C LEU A 148 2.23 17.70 35.88
N VAL A 149 2.04 18.15 34.64
CA VAL A 149 0.78 18.75 34.18
C VAL A 149 -0.08 17.71 33.47
N TYR A 150 -1.38 17.72 33.76
CA TYR A 150 -2.41 16.89 33.14
C TYR A 150 -3.41 17.77 32.39
N ILE A 151 -3.81 17.32 31.20
CA ILE A 151 -4.85 17.94 30.38
C ILE A 151 -5.97 16.92 30.22
N ASP A 152 -7.09 17.17 30.88
CA ASP A 152 -8.31 16.36 30.82
C ASP A 152 -9.18 16.82 29.66
N ASN A 153 -9.66 15.84 28.89
CA ASN A 153 -10.49 16.05 27.72
C ASN A 153 -11.55 14.96 27.59
N TRP A 154 -12.60 15.29 26.85
CA TRP A 154 -13.54 14.31 26.33
C TRP A 154 -13.26 14.08 24.86
N ILE A 155 -13.18 12.81 24.48
CA ILE A 155 -12.89 12.42 23.12
C ILE A 155 -14.00 11.55 22.54
N VAL A 156 -14.36 11.83 21.29
CA VAL A 156 -15.20 10.99 20.44
C VAL A 156 -14.37 10.51 19.27
N LYS A 157 -14.24 9.19 19.11
CA LYS A 157 -13.56 8.53 18.01
C LYS A 157 -14.61 7.92 17.08
N PHE A 158 -14.55 8.27 15.80
CA PHE A 158 -15.42 7.68 14.77
C PHE A 158 -14.84 6.38 14.21
N ASP A 159 -15.67 5.61 13.52
CA ASP A 159 -15.21 4.43 12.78
C ASP A 159 -14.19 4.82 11.71
N ASP A 160 -13.14 4.00 11.58
CA ASP A 160 -12.03 4.22 10.65
C ASP A 160 -12.54 4.45 9.22
N SER A 161 -13.64 3.80 8.83
CA SER A 161 -14.23 3.96 7.48
C SER A 161 -14.67 5.38 7.14
N TYR A 162 -14.99 6.24 8.12
CA TYR A 162 -15.29 7.66 7.89
C TYR A 162 -14.00 8.47 7.72
N VAL A 163 -12.96 8.14 8.49
CA VAL A 163 -11.63 8.74 8.38
C VAL A 163 -10.96 8.38 7.05
N GLU A 164 -11.03 7.12 6.65
CA GLU A 164 -10.49 6.59 5.38
C GLU A 164 -11.14 7.23 4.14
N LYS A 165 -12.42 7.64 4.26
CA LYS A 165 -13.16 8.30 3.17
C LYS A 165 -13.02 9.82 3.20
N GLY A 166 -12.38 10.39 4.23
CA GLY A 166 -12.27 11.84 4.41
C GLY A 166 -13.62 12.51 4.63
N ASP A 167 -14.50 11.90 5.42
CA ASP A 167 -15.79 12.49 5.79
C ASP A 167 -15.60 13.88 6.41
N ILE A 168 -16.45 14.85 6.06
CA ILE A 168 -16.27 16.25 6.48
C ILE A 168 -16.48 16.41 7.99
N GLU A 169 -17.45 15.70 8.56
CA GLU A 169 -17.81 15.83 9.98
C GLU A 169 -17.15 14.75 10.85
N ARG A 170 -16.86 13.58 10.25
CA ARG A 170 -16.38 12.38 10.96
C ARG A 170 -15.00 11.91 10.51
N GLY A 171 -14.34 12.69 9.66
CA GLY A 171 -13.01 12.40 9.14
C GLY A 171 -11.87 12.55 10.14
N THR A 172 -12.17 12.99 11.36
CA THR A 172 -11.23 13.06 12.48
C THR A 172 -11.97 12.84 13.80
N SER A 173 -11.29 12.29 14.80
CA SER A 173 -11.75 12.35 16.19
C SER A 173 -12.08 13.79 16.60
N LEU A 174 -13.02 13.94 17.54
CA LEU A 174 -13.37 15.23 18.15
C LEU A 174 -12.95 15.24 19.62
N CYS A 175 -12.51 16.39 20.10
CA CYS A 175 -11.98 16.57 21.45
C CYS A 175 -12.55 17.85 22.09
N LEU A 176 -12.96 17.78 23.35
CA LEU A 176 -13.35 18.93 24.16
C LEU A 176 -12.39 19.07 25.34
N PHE A 177 -11.68 20.19 25.47
CA PHE A 177 -10.72 20.40 26.56
C PHE A 177 -11.46 20.80 27.83
N ARG A 178 -11.43 19.96 28.86
CA ARG A 178 -12.20 20.24 30.07
C ARG A 178 -11.41 21.09 31.04
N ARG A 179 -10.23 20.62 31.42
CA ARG A 179 -9.44 21.23 32.48
C ARG A 179 -7.97 20.89 32.39
N ILE A 180 -7.17 21.73 33.01
CA ILE A 180 -5.75 21.55 33.25
C ILE A 180 -5.48 21.50 34.75
N PHE A 181 -4.70 20.51 35.17
CA PHE A 181 -4.34 20.32 36.57
C PHE A 181 -2.95 19.69 36.71
N SER A 182 -2.51 19.43 37.93
CA SER A 182 -1.18 18.89 38.24
C SER A 182 -1.27 17.76 39.26
N GLU A 183 -0.14 17.08 39.49
CA GLU A 183 -0.03 15.94 40.40
C GLU A 183 -0.27 16.29 41.87
N GLU A 184 -0.14 17.56 42.24
CA GLU A 184 -0.28 18.04 43.61
C GLU A 184 -1.66 18.62 43.93
N GLN A 185 -2.63 18.52 43.00
CA GLN A 185 -4.00 19.00 43.18
C GLN A 185 -5.03 17.94 42.77
N THR A 186 -6.26 18.06 43.28
CA THR A 186 -7.35 17.20 42.80
C THR A 186 -7.84 17.67 41.43
N PRO A 187 -8.34 16.76 40.57
CA PRO A 187 -8.90 17.17 39.28
C PRO A 187 -10.06 18.17 39.40
N ASN A 188 -10.77 18.20 40.54
CA ASN A 188 -11.88 19.12 40.76
C ASN A 188 -11.41 20.56 41.03
N ASP A 189 -10.19 20.73 41.53
CA ASP A 189 -9.57 22.03 41.81
C ASP A 189 -8.78 22.58 40.60
N GLY A 190 -8.69 21.81 39.52
CA GLY A 190 -8.05 22.21 38.28
C GLY A 190 -8.73 23.39 37.59
N PHE A 191 -7.99 24.05 36.70
CA PHE A 191 -8.49 25.20 35.94
C PHE A 191 -9.30 24.73 34.74
N SER A 192 -10.50 25.28 34.54
CA SER A 192 -11.33 24.97 33.37
C SER A 192 -10.67 25.54 32.11
N LEU A 193 -10.57 24.71 31.06
CA LEU A 193 -10.11 25.13 29.75
C LEU A 193 -11.32 25.58 28.92
N ASP A 194 -12.21 24.65 28.58
CA ASP A 194 -13.53 24.96 28.03
C ASP A 194 -14.60 24.85 29.11
N GLU A 195 -15.67 25.64 28.99
CA GLU A 195 -16.86 25.41 29.81
C GLU A 195 -17.68 24.29 29.18
N VAL A 196 -18.13 23.33 29.99
CA VAL A 196 -19.00 22.25 29.55
C VAL A 196 -20.32 22.85 29.04
N GLY A 197 -20.56 22.73 27.73
CA GLY A 197 -21.70 23.35 27.06
C GLY A 197 -21.34 24.53 26.14
N LEU A 198 -20.10 25.00 26.18
CA LEU A 198 -19.51 25.88 25.16
C LEU A 198 -18.70 25.04 24.15
N ARG A 199 -18.65 25.52 22.91
CA ARG A 199 -17.95 24.83 21.81
C ARG A 199 -16.44 24.81 22.03
N PRO A 200 -15.75 23.68 21.78
CA PRO A 200 -14.31 23.69 21.66
C PRO A 200 -13.92 24.59 20.49
N GLN A 201 -13.05 25.58 20.75
CA GLN A 201 -12.77 26.62 19.75
C GLN A 201 -11.91 26.07 18.61
N ALA A 202 -11.08 25.06 18.89
CA ALA A 202 -10.24 24.38 17.91
C ALA A 202 -10.97 23.90 16.63
N TYR A 203 -12.28 23.62 16.70
CA TYR A 203 -13.11 23.21 15.54
C TYR A 203 -13.97 24.33 14.96
N ALA A 204 -13.99 25.50 15.61
CA ALA A 204 -14.76 26.65 15.14
C ALA A 204 -14.07 27.26 13.92
N GLN A 205 -14.40 26.78 12.71
CA GLN A 205 -14.06 27.45 11.44
C GLN A 205 -14.89 28.75 11.27
N GLY A 206 -14.91 29.63 12.28
CA GLY A 206 -15.65 30.89 12.26
C GLY A 206 -17.18 30.77 12.11
N GLY A 207 -17.76 29.57 12.23
CA GLY A 207 -19.18 29.27 12.01
C GLY A 207 -19.94 28.77 13.25
N ALA A 208 -21.23 28.44 13.09
CA ALA A 208 -22.06 27.81 14.13
C ALA A 208 -21.70 26.31 14.35
N MET A 209 -22.12 25.73 15.48
CA MET A 209 -21.87 24.31 15.81
C MET A 209 -22.63 23.48 14.81
N GLY A 210 -22.02 22.42 14.29
CA GLY A 210 -22.78 21.41 13.57
C GLY A 210 -23.87 20.83 14.48
N GLU A 211 -25.02 20.47 13.89
CA GLU A 211 -26.10 19.80 14.63
C GLU A 211 -25.62 18.50 15.26
N LEU A 212 -24.80 17.73 14.52
CA LEU A 212 -24.16 16.52 14.98
C LEU A 212 -23.27 16.78 16.20
N GLU A 213 -22.39 17.78 16.12
CA GLU A 213 -21.44 18.09 17.19
C GLU A 213 -22.16 18.50 18.47
N SER A 214 -23.22 19.31 18.35
CA SER A 214 -24.04 19.69 19.50
C SER A 214 -24.69 18.48 20.17
N GLN A 215 -25.19 17.53 19.37
CA GLN A 215 -25.77 16.30 19.89
C GLN A 215 -24.73 15.42 20.60
N LEU A 216 -23.55 15.25 19.99
CA LEU A 216 -22.45 14.45 20.54
C LEU A 216 -22.07 14.87 21.96
N TRP A 217 -21.95 16.18 22.21
CA TRP A 217 -21.56 16.66 23.53
C TRP A 217 -22.72 16.68 24.53
N ALA A 218 -23.95 16.91 24.08
CA ALA A 218 -25.13 16.87 24.95
C ALA A 218 -25.41 15.46 25.49
N GLU A 219 -25.19 14.44 24.66
CA GLU A 219 -25.46 13.03 24.98
C GLU A 219 -24.17 12.21 25.17
N PHE A 220 -23.04 12.89 25.43
CA PHE A 220 -21.70 12.29 25.45
C PHE A 220 -21.62 11.01 26.29
N TRP A 221 -22.14 11.05 27.51
CA TRP A 221 -22.11 9.89 28.41
C TRP A 221 -23.09 8.79 28.03
N GLU A 222 -24.16 9.10 27.31
CA GLU A 222 -25.04 8.08 26.75
C GLU A 222 -24.30 7.32 25.64
N PHE A 223 -23.64 8.04 24.72
CA PHE A 223 -22.80 7.40 23.70
C PHE A 223 -21.64 6.58 24.30
N ALA A 224 -21.04 7.06 25.40
CA ALA A 224 -19.97 6.34 26.08
C ALA A 224 -20.43 5.01 26.71
N ASN A 225 -21.68 4.92 27.16
CA ASN A 225 -22.22 3.76 27.87
C ASN A 225 -23.15 2.87 27.03
N ASN A 226 -23.55 3.32 25.84
CA ASN A 226 -24.49 2.61 24.95
C ASN A 226 -23.86 2.40 23.56
N PRO A 227 -23.10 1.30 23.36
CA PRO A 227 -22.43 1.01 22.10
C PRO A 227 -23.39 0.90 20.91
N GLN A 228 -24.61 0.40 21.13
CA GLN A 228 -25.61 0.29 20.08
C GLN A 228 -26.04 1.69 19.61
N HIS A 229 -26.29 2.61 20.53
CA HIS A 229 -26.63 3.98 20.20
C HIS A 229 -25.45 4.71 19.53
N ALA A 230 -24.24 4.57 20.08
CA ALA A 230 -23.01 5.14 19.50
C ALA A 230 -22.78 4.68 18.05
N SER A 231 -22.99 3.39 17.76
CA SER A 231 -22.80 2.84 16.42
C SER A 231 -23.74 3.44 15.37
N THR A 232 -24.93 3.92 15.76
CA THR A 232 -25.89 4.56 14.83
C THR A 232 -25.36 5.87 14.27
N LEU A 233 -24.45 6.52 14.99
CA LEU A 233 -23.76 7.75 14.58
C LEU A 233 -22.33 7.48 14.07
N GLY A 234 -21.92 6.22 13.92
CA GLY A 234 -20.57 5.86 13.49
C GLY A 234 -19.50 6.14 14.53
N ILE A 235 -19.86 6.17 15.81
CA ILE A 235 -18.93 6.36 16.93
C ILE A 235 -18.44 4.99 17.37
N ARG A 236 -17.12 4.77 17.30
CA ARG A 236 -16.50 3.54 17.81
C ARG A 236 -16.14 3.63 19.29
N ALA A 237 -15.86 4.83 19.79
CA ALA A 237 -15.55 5.07 21.20
C ALA A 237 -15.83 6.51 21.63
N ALA A 238 -16.38 6.69 22.82
CA ALA A 238 -16.49 7.99 23.49
C ALA A 238 -16.06 7.83 24.97
N HIS A 239 -15.11 8.63 25.44
CA HIS A 239 -14.58 8.52 26.82
C HIS A 239 -13.81 9.78 27.24
N GLY A 240 -13.56 9.90 28.54
CA GLY A 240 -12.60 10.87 29.07
C GLY A 240 -11.16 10.38 28.92
N GLU A 241 -10.26 11.28 28.59
CA GLU A 241 -8.82 11.05 28.49
C GLU A 241 -8.07 12.15 29.24
N ALA A 242 -6.99 11.79 29.95
CA ALA A 242 -6.11 12.75 30.60
C ALA A 242 -4.65 12.46 30.19
N VAL A 243 -4.10 13.32 29.34
CA VAL A 243 -2.69 13.24 28.93
C VAL A 243 -1.82 14.05 29.86
N SER A 244 -0.62 13.56 30.16
CA SER A 244 0.27 14.17 31.14
C SER A 244 1.67 14.40 30.61
N ILE A 245 2.32 15.47 31.05
CA ILE A 245 3.73 15.73 30.76
C ILE A 245 4.43 16.42 31.92
N LYS A 246 5.69 16.04 32.17
CA LYS A 246 6.57 16.79 33.07
C LYS A 246 7.15 18.00 32.33
N VAL A 247 6.70 19.19 32.71
CA VAL A 247 7.04 20.44 32.03
C VAL A 247 8.47 20.89 32.37
N ARG A 248 9.06 21.68 31.47
CA ARG A 248 10.37 22.29 31.64
C ARG A 248 10.29 23.77 31.31
N GLU A 249 10.94 24.57 32.14
CA GLU A 249 10.98 26.02 32.01
C GLU A 249 11.46 26.46 30.62
N GLY A 250 10.77 27.44 30.03
CA GLY A 250 11.06 27.98 28.71
C GLY A 250 10.80 27.02 27.54
N LYS A 251 10.13 25.89 27.77
CA LYS A 251 9.71 24.98 26.70
C LYS A 251 8.25 25.22 26.32
N SER A 252 7.97 24.94 25.05
CA SER A 252 6.62 24.90 24.51
C SER A 252 6.28 23.48 24.09
N TYR A 253 5.01 23.13 24.18
CA TYR A 253 4.49 21.80 23.86
C TYR A 253 3.29 21.95 22.93
N ALA A 254 3.30 21.20 21.82
CA ALA A 254 2.15 21.08 20.95
C ALA A 254 1.26 19.94 21.42
N ILE A 255 -0.04 20.23 21.51
CA ILE A 255 -1.09 19.28 21.79
C ILE A 255 -1.76 18.97 20.46
N SER A 256 -1.65 17.72 20.03
CA SER A 256 -2.18 17.26 18.74
C SER A 256 -3.18 16.14 18.96
N LEU A 257 -4.24 16.12 18.16
CA LEU A 257 -5.21 15.05 18.08
C LEU A 257 -4.95 14.24 16.80
N ARG A 258 -4.77 12.94 16.96
CA ARG A 258 -4.70 12.03 15.81
C ARG A 258 -6.10 11.72 15.32
N ALA A 259 -6.32 11.80 14.01
CA ALA A 259 -7.63 11.55 13.39
C ALA A 259 -8.23 10.19 13.77
N SER A 260 -7.37 9.19 13.96
CA SER A 260 -7.74 7.81 14.34
C SER A 260 -7.44 7.45 15.79
N ASP A 261 -7.03 8.39 16.64
CA ASP A 261 -6.69 8.07 18.03
C ASP A 261 -7.02 9.21 19.01
N GLY A 262 -6.18 9.44 20.02
CA GLY A 262 -6.37 10.39 21.10
C GLY A 262 -5.39 11.56 21.07
N LEU A 263 -5.36 12.29 22.18
CA LEU A 263 -4.45 13.42 22.33
C LEU A 263 -3.00 12.95 22.51
N SER A 264 -2.09 13.78 22.06
CA SER A 264 -0.66 13.59 22.26
C SER A 264 0.01 14.92 22.52
N ILE A 265 0.94 14.91 23.48
CA ILE A 265 1.77 16.07 23.81
C ILE A 265 3.18 15.85 23.24
N ARG A 266 3.66 16.81 22.43
CA ARG A 266 5.01 16.80 21.88
C ARG A 266 5.73 18.09 22.20
N THR A 267 6.98 17.99 22.64
CA THR A 267 7.83 19.17 22.84
C THR A 267 8.10 19.84 21.50
N LEU A 268 7.89 21.15 21.45
CA LEU A 268 8.32 21.99 20.33
C LEU A 268 9.81 22.29 20.53
N THR A 269 10.64 21.74 19.66
CA THR A 269 12.01 22.21 19.49
C THR A 269 11.96 23.48 18.65
N ASN A 270 12.41 24.60 19.22
CA ASN A 270 12.78 25.76 18.42
C ASN A 270 14.00 25.34 17.60
N GLU A 271 13.76 24.83 16.39
CA GLU A 271 14.79 24.76 15.37
C GLU A 271 15.04 26.21 14.93
N ASN A 272 16.25 26.71 15.23
CA ASN A 272 16.78 27.94 14.66
C ASN A 272 17.01 27.78 13.16
#